data_AF-A0A965G9S1-F1
#
_entry.id   AF-A0A965G9S1-F1
#
_cell.length_a   1.000
_cell.length_b   1.000
_cell.length_c   1.000
_cell.angle_alpha   90.00
_cell.angle_beta   90.00
_cell.angle_gamma   90.00
#
_symmetry.space_group_name_H-M   'P 1'
#
loop_
_entity.id
_entity.type
_entity.pdbx_description
1 polymer ?
#
loop_
_entity_poly.entity_id
_entity_poly.type
_entity_poly.pdbx_seq_one_letter_code
_entity_poly.pdbx_strand_id
1 'polypeptide(L)'
;SSGLNVLFGYSGGFIIGFIFAAALAGRLAELKWSSNVLKALVGFVMSTVVIYGLGIPVLSMNAYDSDLLAATQGMLPYLGWDFVKAVIAAGLIPSAWLLVKKLDKKN
;
A
#
# COMPACT_ATOMS: atom_id res chain seq x y z
N SER A 1 20.71 -1.89 6.19
CA SER A 1 21.32 -0.82 5.38
C SER A 1 20.62 0.49 5.72
N SER A 2 21.34 1.58 6.02
CA SER A 2 20.75 2.91 6.32
C SER A 2 21.52 4.03 5.58
N GLY A 3 20.89 5.21 5.45
CA GLY A 3 21.47 6.39 4.78
C GLY A 3 20.85 6.70 3.41
N LEU A 4 21.33 7.78 2.75
CA LEU A 4 20.81 8.23 1.44
C LEU A 4 20.90 7.15 0.35
N ASN A 5 21.85 6.22 0.46
CA ASN A 5 22.01 5.11 -0.49
C ASN A 5 20.76 4.21 -0.59
N VAL A 6 19.91 4.16 0.44
CA VAL A 6 18.66 3.38 0.39
C VAL A 6 17.59 4.08 -0.45
N LEU A 7 17.62 5.41 -0.50
CA LEU A 7 16.70 6.22 -1.31
C LEU A 7 17.05 6.18 -2.80
N PHE A 8 18.32 5.99 -3.13
CA PHE A 8 18.80 5.87 -4.52
C PHE A 8 19.06 4.42 -4.96
N GLY A 9 18.88 3.44 -4.08
CA GLY A 9 19.05 2.02 -4.38
C GLY A 9 17.75 1.34 -4.80
N TYR A 10 17.76 0.00 -4.78
CA TYR A 10 16.65 -0.86 -5.22
C TYR A 10 15.28 -0.55 -4.61
N SER A 11 15.24 -0.11 -3.35
CA SER A 11 14.00 0.21 -2.62
C SER A 11 13.54 1.65 -2.76
N GLY A 12 14.33 2.52 -3.40
CA GLY A 12 14.08 3.97 -3.45
C GLY A 12 12.71 4.32 -4.04
N GLY A 13 12.38 3.72 -5.17
CA GLY A 13 11.08 3.93 -5.84
C GLY A 13 9.89 3.51 -4.99
N PHE A 14 10.04 2.43 -4.20
CA PHE A 14 8.97 1.98 -3.29
C PHE A 14 8.77 2.96 -2.13
N ILE A 15 9.85 3.50 -1.56
CA ILE A 15 9.76 4.50 -0.47
C ILE A 15 9.00 5.73 -0.95
N ILE A 16 9.34 6.24 -2.13
CA ILE A 16 8.62 7.37 -2.75
C ILE A 16 7.16 6.98 -3.02
N GLY A 17 6.93 5.78 -3.56
CA GLY A 17 5.59 5.24 -3.79
C GLY A 17 4.73 5.17 -2.53
N PHE A 18 5.31 4.80 -1.38
CA PHE A 18 4.60 4.78 -0.10
C PHE A 18 4.14 6.17 0.35
N ILE A 19 4.90 7.24 0.08
CA ILE A 19 4.50 8.62 0.41
C ILE A 19 3.22 8.98 -0.35
N PHE A 20 3.20 8.74 -1.67
CA PHE A 20 2.03 8.99 -2.50
C PHE A 20 0.84 8.10 -2.13
N ALA A 21 1.09 6.82 -1.86
CA ALA A 21 0.05 5.89 -1.46
C ALA A 21 -0.56 6.24 -0.10
N ALA A 22 0.22 6.76 0.84
CA ALA A 22 -0.28 7.25 2.13
C ALA A 22 -1.15 8.50 1.95
N ALA A 23 -0.74 9.45 1.11
CA ALA A 23 -1.54 10.62 0.77
C ALA A 23 -2.88 10.21 0.11
N LEU A 24 -2.83 9.27 -0.83
CA LEU A 24 -4.02 8.72 -1.47
C LEU A 24 -4.94 8.01 -0.46
N ALA A 25 -4.38 7.14 0.37
CA ALA A 25 -5.15 6.43 1.40
C ALA A 25 -5.80 7.39 2.40
N GLY A 26 -5.08 8.44 2.83
CA GLY A 26 -5.62 9.50 3.68
C GLY A 26 -6.79 10.22 3.02
N ARG A 27 -6.65 10.59 1.73
CA ARG A 27 -7.73 11.22 0.98
C ARG A 27 -8.96 10.32 0.83
N LEU A 28 -8.77 9.03 0.58
CA LEU A 28 -9.88 8.06 0.51
C LEU A 28 -10.56 7.87 1.87
N ALA A 29 -9.80 7.93 2.97
CA ALA A 29 -10.34 7.88 4.32
C ALA A 29 -11.25 9.09 4.62
N GLU A 30 -10.86 10.30 4.21
CA GLU A 30 -11.70 11.51 4.31
C GLU A 30 -13.02 11.36 3.54
N LEU A 31 -12.99 10.68 2.40
CA LEU A 31 -14.17 10.36 1.59
C LEU A 31 -15.04 9.24 2.18
N LYS A 32 -14.76 8.79 3.40
CA LYS A 32 -15.46 7.70 4.10
C LYS A 32 -15.34 6.35 3.41
N TRP A 33 -14.30 6.11 2.61
CA TRP A 33 -14.10 4.80 1.98
C TRP A 33 -13.74 3.71 3.00
N SER A 34 -13.19 4.08 4.16
CA SER A 34 -12.92 3.18 5.30
C SER A 34 -14.17 2.62 5.97
N SER A 35 -15.36 3.17 5.69
CA SER A 35 -16.63 2.73 6.28
C SER A 35 -17.26 1.51 5.60
N ASN A 36 -16.78 1.14 4.42
CA ASN A 36 -17.30 0.02 3.64
C ASN A 36 -16.14 -0.89 3.21
N VAL A 37 -16.26 -2.18 3.49
CA VAL A 37 -15.23 -3.21 3.19
C VAL A 37 -14.81 -3.18 1.72
N LEU A 38 -15.77 -3.05 0.79
CA LEU A 38 -15.49 -3.01 -0.65
C LEU A 38 -14.71 -1.74 -1.03
N LYS A 39 -15.09 -0.57 -0.49
CA LYS A 39 -14.36 0.69 -0.74
C LYS A 39 -12.97 0.66 -0.11
N ALA A 40 -12.81 0.05 1.05
CA ALA A 40 -11.51 -0.14 1.69
C ALA A 40 -10.59 -1.06 0.85
N LEU A 41 -11.12 -2.16 0.30
CA LEU A 41 -10.38 -3.04 -0.61
C LEU A 41 -9.97 -2.33 -1.90
N VAL A 42 -10.87 -1.56 -2.52
CA VAL A 42 -10.53 -0.77 -3.71
C VAL A 42 -9.45 0.27 -3.38
N GLY A 43 -9.57 0.96 -2.24
CA GLY A 43 -8.56 1.91 -1.79
C GLY A 43 -7.20 1.26 -1.58
N PHE A 44 -7.17 0.05 -1.00
CA PHE A 44 -5.95 -0.73 -0.86
C PHE A 44 -5.32 -1.05 -2.22
N VAL A 45 -6.11 -1.59 -3.16
CA VAL A 45 -5.61 -1.91 -4.52
C VAL A 45 -5.05 -0.67 -5.21
N MET A 46 -5.74 0.46 -5.11
CA MET A 46 -5.26 1.73 -5.68
C MET A 46 -3.92 2.16 -5.07
N SER A 47 -3.80 2.11 -3.74
CA SER A 47 -2.54 2.41 -3.05
C SER A 47 -1.42 1.44 -3.45
N THR A 48 -1.71 0.14 -3.57
CA THR A 48 -0.77 -0.87 -4.05
C THR A 48 -0.29 -0.54 -5.46
N VAL A 49 -1.19 -0.21 -6.39
CA VAL A 49 -0.83 0.17 -7.76
C VAL A 49 0.11 1.38 -7.78
N VAL A 50 -0.11 2.38 -6.92
CA VAL A 50 0.80 3.53 -6.81
C VAL A 50 2.18 3.12 -6.31
N ILE A 51 2.26 2.25 -5.30
CA ILE A 51 3.52 1.76 -4.74
C ILE A 51 4.32 0.99 -5.79
N TYR A 52 3.71 0.01 -6.45
CA TYR A 52 4.40 -0.81 -7.44
C TYR A 52 4.65 -0.05 -8.74
N GLY A 53 3.77 0.88 -9.13
CA GLY A 53 3.94 1.72 -10.31
C GLY A 53 5.16 2.63 -10.24
N LEU A 54 5.52 3.10 -9.04
CA LEU A 54 6.72 3.90 -8.81
C LEU A 54 7.94 3.05 -8.39
N GLY A 55 7.70 1.92 -7.72
CA GLY A 55 8.74 1.02 -7.23
C GLY A 55 9.36 0.12 -8.29
N ILE A 56 8.54 -0.58 -9.09
CA ILE A 56 9.01 -1.58 -10.06
C ILE A 56 9.93 -0.95 -11.14
N PRO A 57 9.64 0.23 -11.71
CA PRO A 57 10.56 0.83 -12.69
C PRO A 57 11.94 1.11 -12.12
N VAL A 58 12.03 1.64 -10.90
CA VAL A 58 13.30 1.89 -10.22
C VAL A 58 14.00 0.57 -9.88
N LEU A 59 13.25 -0.43 -9.41
CA LEU A 59 13.78 -1.77 -9.15
C LEU A 59 14.37 -2.40 -10.41
N SER A 60 13.66 -2.29 -11.53
CA SER A 60 14.08 -2.83 -12.82
C SER A 60 15.40 -2.22 -13.29
N MET A 61 15.51 -0.89 -13.23
CA MET A 61 16.74 -0.17 -13.61
C MET A 61 17.94 -0.56 -12.76
N ASN A 62 17.74 -0.87 -11.48
CA ASN A 62 18.83 -1.15 -10.56
C ASN A 62 19.19 -2.64 -10.49
N ALA A 63 18.22 -3.56 -10.48
CA ALA A 63 18.40 -5.00 -10.19
C ALA A 63 18.21 -5.95 -11.37
N TYR A 64 17.55 -5.51 -12.44
CA TYR A 64 17.12 -6.40 -13.53
C TYR A 64 17.56 -5.88 -14.91
N ASP A 65 18.64 -5.08 -14.98
CA ASP A 65 19.17 -4.55 -16.25
C ASP A 65 18.10 -3.84 -17.11
N SER A 66 17.15 -3.15 -16.47
CA SER A 66 15.99 -2.50 -17.11
C SER A 66 14.94 -3.46 -17.72
N ASP A 67 14.98 -4.75 -17.39
CA ASP A 67 13.89 -5.69 -17.69
C ASP A 67 12.73 -5.49 -16.69
N LEU A 68 11.66 -4.88 -17.18
CA LEU A 68 10.47 -4.60 -16.38
C LEU A 68 9.65 -5.87 -16.10
N LEU A 69 9.69 -6.84 -17.01
CA LEU A 69 8.94 -8.09 -16.88
C LEU A 69 9.57 -8.94 -15.78
N ALA A 70 10.89 -9.11 -15.79
CA ALA A 70 11.61 -9.83 -14.76
C ALA A 70 11.43 -9.19 -13.37
N ALA A 71 11.49 -7.85 -13.29
CA ALA A 71 11.23 -7.12 -12.04
C ALA A 71 9.79 -7.32 -11.53
N THR A 72 8.80 -7.31 -12.42
CA THR A 72 7.39 -7.55 -12.07
C THR A 72 7.18 -8.99 -11.59
N GLN A 73 7.80 -9.97 -12.24
CA GLN A 73 7.78 -11.37 -11.82
C GLN A 73 8.43 -11.57 -10.46
N GLY A 74 9.54 -10.87 -10.18
CA GLY A 74 10.16 -10.84 -8.85
C GLY A 74 9.24 -10.32 -7.75
N MET A 75 8.27 -9.46 -8.10
CA MET A 75 7.31 -8.86 -7.18
C MET A 75 6.03 -9.65 -6.95
N LEU A 76 5.73 -10.67 -7.78
CA LEU A 76 4.55 -11.53 -7.62
C LEU A 76 4.34 -12.12 -6.21
N PRO A 77 5.37 -12.68 -5.52
CA PRO A 77 5.17 -13.23 -4.19
C PRO A 77 4.78 -12.16 -3.15
N TYR A 78 5.20 -10.91 -3.34
CA TYR A 78 4.85 -9.79 -2.45
C TYR A 78 3.39 -9.38 -2.61
N LEU A 79 2.86 -9.43 -3.85
CA LEU A 79 1.45 -9.14 -4.11
C LEU A 79 0.51 -10.10 -3.37
N GLY A 80 0.90 -11.38 -3.25
CA GLY A 80 0.15 -12.36 -2.46
C GLY A 80 0.07 -11.97 -0.98
N TRP A 81 1.20 -11.54 -0.40
CA TRP A 81 1.21 -11.04 0.98
C TRP A 81 0.45 -9.74 1.17
N ASP A 82 0.48 -8.85 0.18
CA ASP A 82 -0.29 -7.61 0.22
C ASP A 82 -1.79 -7.89 0.18
N PHE A 83 -2.25 -8.88 -0.59
CA PHE A 83 -3.64 -9.31 -0.56
C PHE A 83 -4.06 -9.81 0.83
N VAL A 84 -3.23 -10.61 1.49
CA VAL A 84 -3.50 -11.08 2.87
C VAL A 84 -3.63 -9.89 3.83
N LYS A 85 -2.72 -8.92 3.75
CA LYS A 85 -2.79 -7.69 4.56
C LYS A 85 -4.07 -6.89 4.25
N ALA A 86 -4.49 -6.82 2.99
CA ALA A 86 -5.70 -6.13 2.58
C ALA A 86 -6.94 -6.71 3.23
N VAL A 87 -7.06 -8.05 3.23
CA VAL A 87 -8.20 -8.76 3.83
C VAL A 87 -8.24 -8.52 5.34
N ILE A 88 -7.08 -8.61 6.01
CA ILE A 88 -6.97 -8.33 7.45
C ILE A 88 -7.38 -6.88 7.75
N ALA A 89 -6.83 -5.92 7.01
CA ALA A 89 -7.15 -4.50 7.20
C ALA A 89 -8.63 -4.20 6.95
N ALA A 90 -9.22 -4.80 5.92
CA ALA A 90 -10.64 -4.64 5.59
C ALA A 90 -11.58 -5.20 6.67
N GLY A 91 -11.14 -6.19 7.46
CA GLY A 91 -11.87 -6.69 8.63
C GLY A 91 -11.64 -5.85 9.89
N LEU A 92 -10.40 -5.42 10.15
CA LEU A 92 -10.04 -4.70 11.37
C LEU A 92 -10.49 -3.24 11.37
N ILE A 93 -10.40 -2.53 10.24
CA ILE A 93 -10.71 -1.10 10.19
C ILE A 93 -12.20 -0.83 10.49
N PRO A 94 -13.18 -1.49 9.84
CA PRO A 94 -14.59 -1.26 10.16
C PRO A 94 -14.96 -1.69 11.57
N SER A 95 -14.39 -2.79 12.06
CA SER A 95 -14.64 -3.27 13.42
C SER A 95 -14.10 -2.31 14.49
N ALA A 96 -12.92 -1.71 14.25
CA ALA A 96 -12.39 -0.63 15.10
C ALA A 96 -13.33 0.58 15.14
N TRP A 97 -13.85 1.04 13.99
CA TRP A 97 -14.81 2.15 13.95
C TRP A 97 -16.13 1.84 14.66
N LEU A 98 -16.62 0.60 14.57
CA LEU A 98 -17.81 0.16 15.30
C LEU A 98 -17.57 0.14 16.82
N LEU A 99 -16.38 -0.29 17.26
CA LEU A 99 -16.01 -0.30 18.67
C LEU A 99 -15.93 1.13 19.24
N VAL A 100 -15.26 2.04 18.53
CA VAL A 100 -15.17 3.45 18.91
C VAL A 100 -16.55 4.07 19.05
N LYS A 101 -17.44 3.87 18.06
CA LYS A 101 -18.83 4.38 18.13
C LYS A 101 -19.64 3.81 19.30
N LYS A 102 -19.42 2.55 19.67
CA LYS A 102 -20.08 1.93 20.83
C LYS A 102 -19.60 2.52 22.16
N LEU A 103 -18.32 2.83 22.28
CA LEU A 103 -17.74 3.44 23.48
C LEU A 103 -18.19 4.89 23.63
N ASP A 104 -18.22 5.64 22.53
CA ASP A 104 -18.63 7.05 22.50
C ASP A 104 -20.11 7.23 22.90
N LYS A 105 -20.98 6.27 22.54
CA LYS A 105 -22.41 6.28 22.89
C LYS A 105 -22.71 5.87 24.33
N LYS A 106 -21.72 5.36 25.08
CA LYS A 106 -21.86 4.89 26.47
C LYS A 106 -21.48 5.98 27.48
N ASN A 107 -20.79 7.03 27.04
CA ASN A 107 -20.49 8.24 27.80
C ASN A 107 -21.54 9.31 27.54
#